data_AF-A0A316M924-F1
#
_entry.id   AF-A0A316M924-F1
#
_cell.length_a   1.000
_cell.length_b   1.000
_cell.length_c   1.000
_cell.angle_alpha   90.00
_cell.angle_beta   90.00
_cell.angle_gamma   90.00
#
_symmetry.space_group_name_H-M   'P 1'
#
loop_
_entity.id
_entity.type
_entity.pdbx_description
1 polymer ?
#
loop_
_entity_poly.entity_id
_entity_poly.type
_entity_poly.pdbx_seq_one_letter_code
_entity_poly.pdbx_strand_id
1 'polypeptide(L)'
;MKGLIAGNLEIKSGIQKVTINMMDGFVSRSWLDFISFGLIGTGGWASENGELFCVRKSYKKELNKPSFNVSYLKHEAQHLSDYELFSAHEINDDMIGIKLEYRAKLAELIYYPNLKLFHSFMHEANNENKNNSHSYASYLIVSNLSKEIFNEEYVSSWSRWRGKGKKVREYAYKLLEEHTEAIKAPSKG
;
A
#
# COMPACT_ATOMS: atom_id res chain seq x y z
N MET A 1 3.58 16.14 21.76
CA MET A 1 5.03 16.20 21.46
C MET A 1 5.29 15.26 20.28
N LYS A 2 5.76 15.78 19.14
CA LYS A 2 6.04 14.98 17.93
C LYS A 2 7.28 14.11 18.18
N GLY A 3 7.18 12.81 17.93
CA GLY A 3 8.36 11.96 17.81
C GLY A 3 8.84 12.02 16.37
N LEU A 4 10.05 12.56 16.13
CA LEU A 4 10.66 12.64 14.81
C LEU A 4 11.64 11.48 14.65
N ILE A 5 11.49 10.69 13.60
CA ILE A 5 12.47 9.65 13.23
C ILE A 5 12.85 9.89 11.77
N ALA A 6 14.09 10.31 11.52
CA ALA A 6 14.64 10.35 10.17
C ALA A 6 15.26 8.99 9.84
N GLY A 7 15.00 8.48 8.64
CA GLY A 7 15.49 7.17 8.23
C GLY A 7 15.58 6.99 6.73
N ASN A 8 16.45 6.07 6.34
CA ASN A 8 16.53 5.54 4.98
C ASN A 8 15.66 4.28 4.91
N LEU A 9 14.59 4.30 4.11
CA LEU A 9 13.73 3.16 3.86
C LEU A 9 14.05 2.54 2.51
N GLU A 10 14.47 1.27 2.53
CA GLU A 10 14.61 0.50 1.29
C GLU A 10 13.24 0.16 0.71
N ILE A 11 12.92 0.68 -0.46
CA ILE A 11 11.79 0.23 -1.28
C ILE A 11 12.33 -0.36 -2.58
N LYS A 12 11.46 -0.95 -3.39
CA LYS A 12 11.91 -1.64 -4.60
C LYS A 12 12.58 -0.68 -5.60
N SER A 13 12.12 0.55 -5.70
CA SER A 13 12.71 1.58 -6.57
C SER A 13 14.04 2.13 -6.06
N GLY A 14 14.43 1.86 -4.80
CA GLY A 14 15.68 2.34 -4.21
C GLY A 14 15.53 2.72 -2.73
N ILE A 15 16.41 3.59 -2.25
CA ILE A 15 16.35 4.09 -0.88
C ILE A 15 15.53 5.38 -0.86
N GLN A 16 14.38 5.37 -0.18
CA GLN A 16 13.60 6.56 0.12
C GLN A 16 14.07 7.18 1.43
N LYS A 17 14.51 8.43 1.39
CA LYS A 17 14.76 9.22 2.60
C LYS A 17 13.43 9.72 3.13
N VAL A 18 13.12 9.42 4.40
CA VAL A 18 11.86 9.86 5.02
C VAL A 18 12.09 10.46 6.39
N THR A 19 11.22 11.41 6.72
CA THR A 19 11.01 11.90 8.07
C THR A 19 9.67 11.39 8.56
N ILE A 20 9.67 10.62 9.65
CA ILE A 20 8.47 10.04 10.24
C ILE A 20 8.05 10.91 11.43
N ASN A 21 6.86 11.48 11.34
CA ASN A 21 6.23 12.36 12.30
C ASN A 21 5.14 11.59 13.07
N MET A 22 5.46 11.13 14.29
CA MET A 22 4.49 10.50 15.17
C MET A 22 3.65 11.55 15.91
N MET A 23 2.43 11.73 15.43
CA MET A 23 1.46 12.71 15.93
C MET A 23 0.68 12.18 17.13
N ASP A 24 0.34 13.09 18.04
CA ASP A 24 -0.43 12.79 19.25
C ASP A 24 -1.14 14.05 19.78
N GLY A 25 -2.06 13.88 20.72
CA GLY A 25 -2.83 14.99 21.31
C GLY A 25 -3.97 15.48 20.40
N PHE A 26 -4.47 14.63 19.52
CA PHE A 26 -5.63 14.93 18.67
C PHE A 26 -6.87 15.19 19.54
N VAL A 27 -7.58 16.27 19.26
CA VAL A 27 -8.92 16.53 19.84
C VAL A 27 -9.93 15.52 19.28
N SER A 28 -9.82 15.19 17.99
CA SER A 28 -10.54 14.12 17.31
C SER A 28 -9.69 13.57 16.16
N ARG A 29 -9.79 12.28 15.85
CA ARG A 29 -9.02 11.62 14.77
C ARG A 29 -9.80 11.46 13.47
N SER A 30 -11.13 11.28 13.55
CA SER A 30 -12.11 11.35 12.45
C SER A 30 -13.50 10.97 12.98
N TRP A 31 -14.54 11.16 12.16
CA TRP A 31 -15.88 10.64 12.46
C TRP A 31 -15.89 9.11 12.56
N LEU A 32 -15.15 8.43 11.68
CA LEU A 32 -15.04 6.97 11.69
C LEU A 32 -14.35 6.45 12.96
N ASP A 33 -13.30 7.16 13.42
CA ASP A 33 -12.63 6.86 14.69
C ASP A 33 -13.58 7.03 15.87
N PHE A 34 -14.37 8.10 15.87
CA PHE A 34 -15.32 8.38 16.94
C PHE A 34 -16.42 7.30 17.03
N ILE A 35 -17.12 7.02 15.92
CA ILE A 35 -18.25 6.06 15.92
C ILE A 35 -17.80 4.62 16.13
N SER A 36 -16.56 4.29 15.77
CA SER A 36 -15.98 2.96 15.99
C SER A 36 -15.35 2.81 17.37
N PHE A 37 -15.47 3.80 18.26
CA PHE A 37 -14.81 3.83 19.56
C PHE A 37 -13.28 3.63 19.47
N GLY A 38 -12.69 4.17 18.40
CA GLY A 38 -11.26 4.14 18.13
C GLY A 38 -10.76 2.83 17.51
N LEU A 39 -11.66 1.97 17.03
CA LEU A 39 -11.30 0.71 16.37
C LEU A 39 -10.86 0.90 14.91
N ILE A 40 -11.43 1.88 14.20
CA ILE A 40 -11.20 2.12 12.78
C ILE A 40 -10.89 3.59 12.55
N GLY A 41 -9.79 3.87 11.85
CA GLY A 41 -9.43 5.23 11.46
C GLY A 41 -8.10 5.27 10.71
N THR A 42 -7.72 6.45 10.22
CA THR A 42 -6.46 6.64 9.53
C THR A 42 -5.28 6.41 10.48
N GLY A 43 -4.43 5.45 10.14
CA GLY A 43 -3.23 5.11 10.91
C GLY A 43 -2.08 6.06 10.61
N GLY A 44 -1.80 6.28 9.33
CA GLY A 44 -0.76 7.15 8.82
C GLY A 44 -1.01 7.56 7.37
N TRP A 45 -0.18 8.45 6.87
CA TRP A 45 -0.24 8.98 5.51
C TRP A 45 1.11 9.59 5.11
N ALA A 46 1.40 9.62 3.82
CA ALA A 46 2.44 10.43 3.20
C ALA A 46 1.94 11.85 2.93
N SER A 47 2.85 12.84 3.03
CA SER A 47 2.60 14.19 2.52
C SER A 47 3.29 14.40 1.18
N GLU A 48 2.79 15.37 0.41
CA GLU A 48 3.39 15.79 -0.86
C GLU A 48 4.84 16.29 -0.70
N ASN A 49 5.23 16.70 0.52
CA ASN A 49 6.56 17.23 0.81
C ASN A 49 7.58 16.14 1.20
N GLY A 50 7.26 14.86 1.02
CA GLY A 50 8.18 13.76 1.32
C GLY A 50 8.24 13.34 2.79
N GLU A 51 7.30 13.80 3.62
CA GLU A 51 7.22 13.42 5.03
C GLU A 51 6.16 12.35 5.26
N LEU A 52 6.40 11.46 6.22
CA LEU A 52 5.43 10.47 6.66
C LEU A 52 4.85 10.89 8.01
N PHE A 53 3.54 10.77 8.16
CA PHE A 53 2.83 11.07 9.40
C PHE A 53 2.10 9.83 9.89
N CYS A 54 2.03 9.64 11.20
CA CYS A 54 1.18 8.62 11.78
C CYS A 54 0.66 8.98 13.16
N VAL A 55 -0.47 8.38 13.52
CA VAL A 55 -1.05 8.48 14.85
C VAL A 55 -0.26 7.59 15.80
N ARG A 56 0.44 8.20 16.76
CA ARG A 56 1.30 7.50 17.74
C ARG A 56 0.57 6.38 18.46
N LYS A 57 -0.69 6.60 18.86
CA LYS A 57 -1.52 5.60 19.55
C LYS A 57 -1.72 4.33 18.73
N SER A 58 -1.79 4.44 17.40
CA SER A 58 -2.00 3.32 16.49
C SER A 58 -0.77 2.43 16.36
N TYR A 59 0.45 2.98 16.52
CA TYR A 59 1.69 2.26 16.25
C TYR A 59 2.67 2.11 17.42
N LYS A 60 2.42 2.73 18.58
CA LYS A 60 3.33 2.68 19.74
C LYS A 60 3.74 1.24 20.14
N LYS A 61 2.85 0.26 19.96
CA LYS A 61 3.11 -1.17 20.27
C LYS A 61 3.51 -2.00 19.05
N GLU A 62 3.61 -1.38 17.88
CA GLU A 62 3.76 -2.02 16.58
C GLU A 62 5.09 -1.68 15.88
N LEU A 63 5.92 -0.79 16.46
CA LEU A 63 7.14 -0.26 15.82
C LEU A 63 8.10 -1.33 15.28
N ASN A 64 8.19 -2.48 15.94
CA ASN A 64 9.07 -3.58 15.53
C ASN A 64 8.33 -4.68 14.73
N LYS A 65 7.09 -4.44 14.32
CA LYS A 65 6.22 -5.44 13.67
C LYS A 65 6.00 -5.09 12.19
N PRO A 66 5.64 -6.09 11.36
CA PRO A 66 5.31 -5.85 9.95
C PRO A 66 4.15 -4.88 9.73
N SER A 67 3.22 -4.77 10.67
CA SER A 67 2.13 -3.79 10.65
C SER A 67 2.63 -2.34 10.56
N PHE A 68 3.75 -2.02 11.20
CA PHE A 68 4.40 -0.72 11.08
C PHE A 68 5.45 -0.71 9.97
N ASN A 69 6.38 -1.67 9.99
CA ASN A 69 7.55 -1.65 9.11
C ASN A 69 7.25 -1.94 7.65
N VAL A 70 6.12 -2.59 7.37
CA VAL A 70 5.69 -2.93 6.01
C VAL A 70 4.40 -2.18 5.68
N SER A 71 3.31 -2.49 6.38
CA SER A 71 1.99 -1.95 6.01
C SER A 71 1.83 -0.46 6.18
N TYR A 72 2.67 0.18 7.00
CA TYR A 72 2.76 1.63 7.03
C TYR A 72 3.99 2.11 6.26
N LEU A 73 5.20 1.78 6.73
CA LEU A 73 6.41 2.40 6.18
C LEU A 73 6.69 2.08 4.71
N LYS A 74 6.50 0.83 4.25
CA LYS A 74 6.72 0.50 2.82
C LYS A 74 5.59 1.04 1.95
N HIS A 75 4.36 0.98 2.45
CA HIS A 75 3.18 1.50 1.76
C HIS A 75 3.34 3.00 1.49
N GLU A 76 3.58 3.80 2.53
CA GLU A 76 3.69 5.25 2.38
C GLU A 76 4.97 5.68 1.66
N ALA A 77 6.08 4.96 1.85
CA ALA A 77 7.30 5.23 1.08
C ALA A 77 7.11 4.93 -0.42
N GLN A 78 6.31 3.92 -0.77
CA GLN A 78 5.95 3.66 -2.16
C GLN A 78 5.11 4.81 -2.73
N HIS A 79 4.15 5.36 -1.98
CA HIS A 79 3.42 6.56 -2.40
C HIS A 79 4.34 7.73 -2.69
N LEU A 80 5.32 8.01 -1.83
CA LEU A 80 6.30 9.08 -2.08
C LEU A 80 7.06 8.86 -3.39
N SER A 81 7.60 7.66 -3.60
CA SER A 81 8.29 7.32 -4.85
C SER A 81 7.37 7.41 -6.06
N ASP A 82 6.09 7.08 -5.90
CA ASP A 82 5.12 7.11 -6.98
C ASP A 82 4.66 8.54 -7.30
N TYR A 83 4.54 9.44 -6.31
CA TYR A 83 4.26 10.86 -6.57
C TYR A 83 5.33 11.49 -7.45
N GLU A 84 6.61 11.19 -7.19
CA GLU A 84 7.73 11.63 -8.04
C GLU A 84 7.63 11.04 -9.45
N LEU A 85 7.34 9.74 -9.56
CA LEU A 85 7.23 9.04 -10.84
C LEU A 85 6.05 9.57 -11.68
N PHE A 86 4.87 9.69 -11.10
CA PHE A 86 3.67 10.16 -11.79
C PHE A 86 3.72 11.65 -12.11
N SER A 87 4.26 12.49 -11.22
CA SER A 87 4.42 13.92 -11.53
C SER A 87 5.31 14.16 -12.75
N ALA A 88 6.24 13.24 -13.03
CA ALA A 88 7.08 13.29 -14.22
C ALA A 88 6.43 12.72 -15.50
N HIS A 89 5.35 11.91 -15.41
CA HIS A 89 4.84 11.12 -16.56
C HIS A 89 3.31 11.12 -16.76
N GLU A 90 2.50 11.41 -15.74
CA GLU A 90 1.03 11.36 -15.76
C GLU A 90 0.44 12.52 -14.94
N ILE A 91 0.16 13.66 -15.58
CA ILE A 91 -0.34 14.87 -14.87
C ILE A 91 -1.87 14.87 -14.70
N ASN A 92 -2.63 14.07 -15.45
CA ASN A 92 -4.09 14.05 -15.41
C ASN A 92 -4.68 12.64 -15.65
N ASP A 93 -4.71 11.81 -14.60
CA ASP A 93 -5.40 10.51 -14.63
C ASP A 93 -6.40 10.38 -13.49
N ASP A 94 -7.69 10.28 -13.82
CA ASP A 94 -8.77 10.06 -12.85
C ASP A 94 -8.61 8.75 -12.05
N MET A 95 -7.77 7.82 -12.52
CA MET A 95 -7.45 6.56 -11.86
C MET A 95 -6.18 6.61 -10.99
N ILE A 96 -5.55 7.78 -10.83
CA ILE A 96 -4.27 7.91 -10.11
C ILE A 96 -4.32 7.34 -8.69
N GLY A 97 -5.41 7.56 -7.96
CA GLY A 97 -5.59 7.03 -6.61
C GLY A 97 -5.57 5.50 -6.57
N ILE A 98 -6.21 4.85 -7.55
CA ILE A 98 -6.23 3.38 -7.67
C ILE A 98 -4.81 2.86 -7.98
N LYS A 99 -4.08 3.53 -8.89
CA LYS A 99 -2.71 3.14 -9.27
C LYS A 99 -1.75 3.25 -8.08
N LEU A 100 -1.84 4.34 -7.32
CA LEU A 100 -1.06 4.57 -6.11
C LEU A 100 -1.30 3.46 -5.08
N GLU A 101 -2.56 3.16 -4.77
CA GLU A 101 -2.94 2.11 -3.82
C GLU A 101 -2.51 0.71 -4.28
N TYR A 102 -2.70 0.43 -5.57
CA TYR A 102 -2.29 -0.84 -6.17
C TYR A 102 -0.79 -1.08 -5.99
N ARG A 103 0.03 -0.08 -6.35
CA ARG A 103 1.49 -0.16 -6.25
C ARG A 103 1.97 -0.23 -4.80
N ALA A 104 1.38 0.56 -3.89
CA ALA A 104 1.71 0.53 -2.47
C ALA A 104 1.41 -0.83 -1.83
N LYS A 105 0.24 -1.44 -2.13
CA LYS A 105 -0.11 -2.77 -1.64
C LYS A 105 0.74 -3.89 -2.25
N LEU A 106 1.15 -3.78 -3.51
CA LEU A 106 2.16 -4.68 -4.09
C LEU A 106 3.49 -4.58 -3.33
N ALA A 107 3.95 -3.36 -3.03
CA ALA A 107 5.14 -3.15 -2.22
C ALA A 107 5.01 -3.80 -0.84
N GLU A 108 3.84 -3.73 -0.19
CA GLU A 108 3.63 -4.45 1.07
C GLU A 108 3.80 -5.97 0.91
N LEU A 109 3.19 -6.58 -0.11
CA LEU A 109 3.28 -8.04 -0.34
C LEU A 109 4.72 -8.52 -0.60
N ILE A 110 5.57 -7.66 -1.18
CA ILE A 110 6.99 -7.95 -1.39
C ILE A 110 7.70 -8.17 -0.04
N TYR A 111 7.45 -7.31 0.93
CA TYR A 111 8.19 -7.31 2.21
C TYR A 111 7.45 -8.01 3.36
N TYR A 112 6.14 -8.26 3.28
CA TYR A 112 5.40 -8.86 4.37
C TYR A 112 5.84 -10.33 4.59
N PRO A 113 6.06 -10.76 5.85
CA PRO A 113 6.68 -12.07 6.11
C PRO A 113 5.78 -13.26 5.83
N ASN A 114 4.46 -13.08 5.75
CA ASN A 114 3.49 -14.16 5.58
C ASN A 114 2.27 -13.71 4.76
N LEU A 115 1.42 -14.67 4.37
CA LEU A 115 0.23 -14.43 3.55
C LEU A 115 -0.96 -13.78 4.29
N LYS A 116 -0.84 -13.47 5.58
CA LYS A 116 -1.97 -12.89 6.33
C LYS A 116 -2.41 -11.56 5.73
N LEU A 117 -1.46 -10.73 5.28
CA LEU A 117 -1.76 -9.46 4.64
C LEU A 117 -2.50 -9.66 3.31
N PHE A 118 -2.05 -10.59 2.48
CA PHE A 118 -2.77 -10.91 1.25
C PHE A 118 -4.19 -11.42 1.53
N HIS A 119 -4.39 -12.21 2.58
CA HIS A 119 -5.72 -12.65 2.99
C HIS A 119 -6.63 -11.49 3.40
N SER A 120 -6.10 -10.44 4.06
CA SER A 120 -6.89 -9.23 4.31
C SER A 120 -7.26 -8.49 3.02
N PHE A 121 -6.38 -8.45 2.02
CA PHE A 121 -6.73 -7.86 0.72
C PHE A 121 -7.84 -8.64 0.02
N MET A 122 -7.87 -9.97 0.14
CA MET A 122 -8.99 -10.78 -0.38
C MET A 122 -10.34 -10.42 0.29
N HIS A 123 -10.33 -10.05 1.56
CA HIS A 123 -11.54 -9.60 2.27
C HIS A 123 -11.95 -8.17 1.92
N GLU A 124 -10.99 -7.31 1.58
CA GLU A 124 -11.20 -5.92 1.22
C GLU A 124 -11.59 -5.73 -0.26
N ALA A 125 -11.20 -6.68 -1.11
CA ALA A 125 -11.39 -6.66 -2.55
C ALA A 125 -12.86 -6.46 -2.94
N ASN A 126 -13.15 -5.36 -3.63
CA ASN A 126 -14.47 -5.04 -4.15
C ASN A 126 -14.33 -4.34 -5.52
N ASN A 127 -14.98 -4.88 -6.56
CA ASN A 127 -14.97 -4.32 -7.91
C ASN A 127 -16.19 -3.45 -8.26
N GLU A 128 -17.18 -3.34 -7.38
CA GLU A 128 -18.44 -2.63 -7.62
C GLU A 128 -18.29 -1.12 -7.44
N ASN A 129 -17.43 -0.68 -6.51
CA ASN A 129 -17.20 0.74 -6.23
C ASN A 129 -15.77 1.17 -6.59
N LYS A 130 -15.60 1.64 -7.84
CA LYS A 130 -14.31 2.16 -8.34
C LYS A 130 -13.85 3.44 -7.65
N ASN A 131 -14.74 4.17 -6.98
CA ASN A 131 -14.38 5.39 -6.24
C ASN A 131 -13.69 5.07 -4.89
N ASN A 132 -13.73 3.80 -4.46
CA ASN A 132 -12.96 3.34 -3.31
C ASN A 132 -11.63 2.73 -3.81
N SER A 133 -10.61 3.59 -3.94
CA SER A 133 -9.29 3.20 -4.44
C SER A 133 -8.68 2.04 -3.66
N HIS A 134 -8.83 2.01 -2.34
CA HIS A 134 -8.32 0.92 -1.50
C HIS A 134 -8.95 -0.43 -1.88
N SER A 135 -10.28 -0.53 -1.83
CA SER A 135 -10.98 -1.79 -2.12
C SER A 135 -10.83 -2.24 -3.58
N TYR A 136 -10.83 -1.28 -4.51
CA TYR A 136 -10.64 -1.58 -5.93
C TYR A 136 -9.20 -2.04 -6.23
N ALA A 137 -8.19 -1.41 -5.63
CA ALA A 137 -6.80 -1.86 -5.73
C ALA A 137 -6.62 -3.29 -5.16
N SER A 138 -7.26 -3.60 -4.02
CA SER A 138 -7.28 -4.98 -3.48
C SER A 138 -7.89 -5.97 -4.47
N TYR A 139 -8.98 -5.61 -5.14
CA TYR A 139 -9.56 -6.44 -6.20
C TYR A 139 -8.59 -6.67 -7.36
N LEU A 140 -7.92 -5.62 -7.85
CA LEU A 140 -6.93 -5.73 -8.93
C LEU A 140 -5.77 -6.65 -8.54
N ILE A 141 -5.27 -6.55 -7.30
CA ILE A 141 -4.21 -7.42 -6.79
C ILE A 141 -4.65 -8.88 -6.80
N VAL A 142 -5.84 -9.19 -6.28
CA VAL A 142 -6.33 -10.57 -6.26
C VAL A 142 -6.55 -11.08 -7.69
N SER A 143 -7.10 -10.28 -8.59
CA SER A 143 -7.31 -10.65 -9.99
C SER A 143 -5.99 -10.91 -10.72
N ASN A 144 -5.03 -9.99 -10.65
CA ASN A 144 -3.76 -10.10 -11.36
C ASN A 144 -2.92 -11.27 -10.82
N LEU A 145 -2.85 -11.45 -9.49
CA LEU A 145 -2.18 -12.61 -8.92
C LEU A 145 -2.91 -13.92 -9.26
N SER A 146 -4.24 -13.90 -9.43
CA SER A 146 -5.00 -15.08 -9.86
C SER A 146 -4.59 -15.51 -11.26
N LYS A 147 -4.44 -14.55 -12.17
CA LYS A 147 -3.99 -14.77 -13.55
C LYS A 147 -2.58 -15.34 -13.56
N GLU A 148 -1.66 -14.72 -12.83
CA GLU A 148 -0.27 -15.15 -12.79
C GLU A 148 -0.05 -16.53 -12.14
N ILE A 149 -0.80 -16.86 -11.08
CA ILE A 149 -0.53 -18.07 -10.27
C ILE A 149 -1.42 -19.26 -10.68
N PHE A 150 -2.63 -19.00 -11.15
CA PHE A 150 -3.63 -20.02 -11.46
C PHE A 150 -4.15 -19.97 -12.90
N ASN A 151 -3.78 -18.95 -13.70
CA ASN A 151 -4.33 -18.72 -15.03
C ASN A 151 -5.86 -18.57 -15.01
N GLU A 152 -6.38 -17.91 -13.98
CA GLU A 152 -7.82 -17.65 -13.78
C GLU A 152 -8.05 -16.16 -13.50
N GLU A 153 -9.19 -15.62 -13.93
CA GLU A 153 -9.51 -14.19 -13.76
C GLU A 153 -9.57 -13.75 -12.30
N TYR A 154 -10.10 -14.59 -11.41
CA TYR A 154 -10.23 -14.30 -9.99
C TYR A 154 -10.42 -15.56 -9.14
N VAL A 155 -9.52 -15.81 -8.19
CA VAL A 155 -9.61 -16.93 -7.24
C VAL A 155 -9.99 -16.42 -5.85
N SER A 156 -11.26 -16.56 -5.47
CA SER A 156 -11.78 -16.14 -4.17
C SER A 156 -11.50 -17.10 -3.02
N SER A 157 -11.14 -18.36 -3.31
CA SER A 157 -11.01 -19.41 -2.30
C SER A 157 -9.66 -19.38 -1.59
N TRP A 158 -9.64 -18.99 -0.30
CA TRP A 158 -8.42 -18.94 0.52
C TRP A 158 -7.65 -20.26 0.58
N SER A 159 -8.34 -21.41 0.54
CA SER A 159 -7.69 -22.72 0.59
C SER A 159 -6.70 -22.93 -0.56
N ARG A 160 -6.98 -22.35 -1.73
CA ARG A 160 -6.11 -22.43 -2.92
C ARG A 160 -4.84 -21.58 -2.79
N TRP A 161 -4.91 -20.50 -2.03
CA TRP A 161 -3.80 -19.58 -1.77
C TRP A 161 -2.87 -20.05 -0.67
N ARG A 162 -3.35 -20.92 0.23
CA ARG A 162 -2.55 -21.47 1.32
C ARG A 162 -1.28 -22.12 0.78
N GLY A 163 -0.13 -21.74 1.34
CA GLY A 163 1.19 -22.24 0.93
C GLY A 163 1.79 -21.56 -0.32
N LYS A 164 1.10 -20.59 -0.94
CA LYS A 164 1.60 -19.88 -2.14
C LYS A 164 2.37 -18.59 -1.81
N GLY A 165 2.81 -18.39 -0.57
CA GLY A 165 3.41 -17.14 -0.11
C GLY A 165 4.61 -16.68 -0.93
N LYS A 166 5.49 -17.62 -1.30
CA LYS A 166 6.63 -17.33 -2.17
C LYS A 166 6.18 -16.83 -3.56
N LYS A 167 5.20 -17.50 -4.18
CA LYS A 167 4.65 -17.09 -5.48
C LYS A 167 3.97 -15.74 -5.42
N VAL A 168 3.15 -15.49 -4.38
CA VAL A 168 2.50 -14.18 -4.20
C VAL A 168 3.55 -13.07 -4.12
N ARG A 169 4.64 -13.26 -3.38
CA ARG A 169 5.74 -12.30 -3.30
C ARG A 169 6.43 -12.08 -4.66
N GLU A 170 6.76 -13.16 -5.34
CA GLU A 170 7.45 -13.15 -6.64
C GLU A 170 6.62 -12.43 -7.71
N TYR A 171 5.33 -12.73 -7.81
CA TYR A 171 4.46 -12.08 -8.77
C TYR A 171 4.07 -10.67 -8.35
N ALA A 172 3.97 -10.36 -7.04
CA ALA A 172 3.78 -8.98 -6.60
C ALA A 172 4.95 -8.09 -7.03
N TYR A 173 6.17 -8.61 -6.92
CA TYR A 173 7.38 -7.97 -7.44
C TYR A 173 7.31 -7.76 -8.96
N LYS A 174 7.01 -8.81 -9.73
CA LYS A 174 6.90 -8.75 -11.20
C LYS A 174 5.88 -7.69 -11.63
N LEU A 175 4.69 -7.72 -11.03
CA LEU A 175 3.60 -6.78 -11.32
C LEU A 175 3.97 -5.33 -11.00
N LEU A 176 4.74 -5.09 -9.93
CA LEU A 176 5.19 -3.74 -9.57
C LEU A 176 6.20 -3.21 -10.61
N GLU A 177 7.15 -4.06 -11.04
CA GLU A 177 8.12 -3.70 -12.08
C GLU A 177 7.44 -3.44 -13.43
N GLU A 178 6.56 -4.33 -13.88
CA GLU A 178 5.80 -4.16 -15.13
C GLU A 178 4.99 -2.85 -15.13
N HIS A 179 4.35 -2.53 -14.00
CA HIS A 179 3.61 -1.28 -13.88
C HIS A 179 4.54 -0.05 -13.86
N THR A 180 5.74 -0.16 -13.31
CA THR A 180 6.73 0.94 -13.36
C THR A 180 7.22 1.18 -14.79
N GLU A 181 7.54 0.12 -15.53
CA GLU A 181 7.99 0.24 -16.92
C GLU A 181 6.88 0.76 -17.84
N ALA A 182 5.63 0.36 -17.60
CA ALA A 182 4.48 0.89 -18.33
C ALA A 182 4.30 2.41 -18.15
N ILE A 183 4.56 2.96 -16.95
CA ILE A 183 4.48 4.41 -16.69
C ILE A 183 5.62 5.16 -17.39
N LYS A 184 6.83 4.60 -17.41
CA LYS A 184 8.01 5.24 -18.02
C LYS A 184 8.03 5.11 -19.54
N ALA A 185 7.29 4.16 -20.10
CA ALA A 185 7.23 3.98 -21.54
C ALA A 185 6.67 5.26 -22.19
N PRO A 186 7.28 5.74 -23.29
CA PRO A 186 6.76 6.91 -23.98
C PRO A 186 5.32 6.64 -24.43
N SER A 187 4.42 7.60 -24.16
CA SER A 187 3.07 7.57 -24.69
C SER A 187 3.15 7.38 -26.20
N LYS A 188 2.66 6.23 -26.70
CA LYS A 188 2.51 6.05 -28.14
C LYS A 188 1.52 7.10 -28.61
N GLY A 189 2.03 8.12 -29.31
CA GLY A 189 1.24 9.13 -29.99
C GLY A 189 0.40 8.56 -31.12
#